data_AF-A0A2G3LCC5-F1
#
_entry.id   AF-A0A2G3LCC5-F1
#
_cell.length_a   1.000
_cell.length_b   1.000
_cell.length_c   1.000
_cell.angle_alpha   90.00
_cell.angle_beta   90.00
_cell.angle_gamma   90.00
#
_symmetry.space_group_name_H-M   'P 1'
#
loop_
_entity.id
_entity.type
_entity.pdbx_description
1 polymer ?
#
loop_
_entity_poly.entity_id
_entity_poly.type
_entity_poly.pdbx_seq_one_letter_code
_entity_poly.pdbx_strand_id
1 'polypeptide(L)'
;MAHHALLQFAASLASSMEILVFLAGPVLLGLLSVIALPGFLAMTLPWPAALSLLAAQALLTCLPAWLLRKRLLPASTAAWLRQLPLPPRLRWQADIAVAGLLMLPLGLAYAVSAAIWLIQSPPWLRTIVAPGMAATLIIWLLAWILTSGIIALRLRAPRPAQGARPPTMTTYVPQRHRWRSVFLWRQLFWLPFWRNENVIGLQQSVLLATAGASMLAWLLRTPLVPAPLLGLLASASLVILTDRGDKAVREQIAVLRPTLDAWPLASTGLTRLACAASLLPAFAVLLAGAFLLYVIDPAVLQQRVTSVYALTASAALLAIVGLPRLTARGRVVLVVLSILALSAIGSELWN
;
A
#
# COMPACT_ATOMS: atom_id res chain seq x y z
N MET A 1 -9.83 7.73 23.52
CA MET A 1 -8.98 7.34 22.36
C MET A 1 -9.79 6.78 21.20
N ALA A 2 -10.42 5.60 21.31
CA ALA A 2 -11.22 5.00 20.22
C ALA A 2 -12.39 5.88 19.74
N HIS A 3 -13.09 6.55 20.65
CA HIS A 3 -14.18 7.48 20.32
C HIS A 3 -13.70 8.72 19.52
N HIS A 4 -12.54 9.30 19.88
CA HIS A 4 -11.99 10.44 19.15
C HIS A 4 -11.47 10.03 17.77
N ALA A 5 -10.86 8.84 17.65
CA ALA A 5 -10.46 8.28 16.37
C ALA A 5 -11.68 8.00 15.46
N LEU A 6 -12.77 7.47 16.02
CA LEU A 6 -14.03 7.25 15.30
C LEU A 6 -14.68 8.56 14.84
N LEU A 7 -14.68 9.60 15.67
CA LEU A 7 -15.21 10.92 15.28
C LEU A 7 -14.37 11.58 14.18
N GLN A 8 -13.04 11.51 14.27
CA GLN A 8 -12.16 12.01 13.20
C GLN A 8 -12.31 11.20 11.90
N PHE A 9 -12.54 9.89 12.01
CA PHE A 9 -12.81 9.04 10.87
C PHE A 9 -14.18 9.34 10.24
N ALA A 10 -15.22 9.55 11.05
CA ALA A 10 -16.54 9.95 10.59
C ALA A 10 -16.53 11.33 9.92
N ALA A 11 -15.79 12.29 10.49
CA ALA A 11 -15.62 13.62 9.91
C ALA A 11 -14.82 13.58 8.59
N SER A 12 -13.80 12.72 8.50
CA SER A 12 -13.03 12.55 7.27
C SER A 12 -13.84 11.83 6.17
N LEU A 13 -14.66 10.85 6.55
CA LEU A 13 -15.64 10.20 5.67
C LEU A 13 -16.68 11.19 5.16
N ALA A 14 -17.28 11.99 6.04
CA ALA A 14 -18.28 12.98 5.67
C ALA A 14 -17.73 14.01 4.68
N SER A 15 -16.49 14.49 4.88
CA SER A 15 -15.86 15.45 3.95
C SER A 15 -15.38 14.82 2.64
N SER A 16 -15.25 13.49 2.58
CA SER A 16 -14.79 12.75 1.39
C SER A 16 -15.93 12.07 0.63
N MET A 17 -17.11 11.95 1.23
CA MET A 17 -18.29 11.29 0.67
C MET A 17 -18.74 11.92 -0.65
N GLU A 18 -18.74 13.25 -0.79
CA GLU A 18 -19.14 13.89 -2.05
C GLU A 18 -18.23 13.51 -3.23
N ILE A 19 -16.91 13.56 -3.04
CA ILE A 19 -15.93 13.21 -4.09
C ILE A 19 -16.00 11.71 -4.40
N LEU A 20 -16.16 10.89 -3.36
CA LEU A 20 -16.16 9.44 -3.44
C LEU A 20 -17.46 8.90 -4.07
N VAL A 21 -18.60 9.54 -3.81
CA VAL A 21 -19.91 9.16 -4.37
C VAL A 21 -20.10 9.70 -5.79
N PHE A 22 -19.79 10.97 -6.06
CA PHE A 22 -20.07 11.56 -7.38
C PHE A 22 -19.02 11.22 -8.46
N LEU A 23 -17.74 11.10 -8.10
CA LEU A 23 -16.68 10.80 -9.09
C LEU A 23 -16.34 9.31 -9.14
N ALA A 24 -16.34 8.63 -7.99
CA ALA A 24 -15.92 7.24 -7.88
C ALA A 24 -17.06 6.26 -7.59
N GLY A 25 -18.31 6.72 -7.45
CA GLY A 25 -19.45 5.87 -7.07
C GLY A 25 -19.63 4.63 -7.96
N PRO A 26 -19.67 4.77 -9.30
CA PRO A 26 -19.78 3.62 -10.21
C PRO A 26 -18.57 2.68 -10.14
N VAL A 27 -17.36 3.25 -10.02
CA VAL A 27 -16.11 2.48 -9.90
C VAL A 27 -16.06 1.72 -8.57
N LEU A 28 -16.52 2.34 -7.49
CA LEU A 28 -16.60 1.72 -6.17
C LEU A 28 -17.69 0.66 -6.11
N LEU A 29 -18.83 0.87 -6.76
CA LEU A 29 -19.85 -0.17 -6.91
C LEU A 29 -19.31 -1.36 -7.72
N GLY A 30 -18.57 -1.10 -8.80
CA GLY A 30 -17.87 -2.14 -9.56
C GLY A 30 -16.85 -2.88 -8.71
N LEU A 31 -15.97 -2.16 -8.01
CA LEU A 31 -14.97 -2.74 -7.11
C LEU A 31 -15.62 -3.54 -5.98
N LEU A 32 -16.69 -3.02 -5.37
CA LEU A 32 -17.47 -3.72 -4.35
C LEU A 32 -18.11 -4.98 -4.94
N SER A 33 -18.68 -4.95 -6.14
CA SER A 33 -19.25 -6.13 -6.78
C SER A 33 -18.22 -7.22 -7.08
N VAL A 34 -16.95 -6.85 -7.30
CA VAL A 34 -15.87 -7.81 -7.56
C VAL A 34 -15.43 -8.55 -6.29
N ILE A 35 -15.76 -8.07 -5.09
CA ILE A 35 -15.31 -8.68 -3.83
C ILE A 35 -15.89 -10.09 -3.62
N ALA A 36 -17.18 -10.33 -3.90
CA ALA A 36 -17.81 -11.63 -3.73
C ALA A 36 -17.63 -12.56 -4.94
N LEU A 37 -17.28 -12.01 -6.10
CA LEU A 37 -17.13 -12.75 -7.36
C LEU A 37 -16.21 -13.98 -7.27
N PRO A 38 -15.04 -13.94 -6.60
CA PRO A 38 -14.14 -15.09 -6.56
C PRO A 38 -14.79 -16.31 -5.87
N GLY A 39 -15.64 -16.10 -4.87
CA GLY A 39 -16.36 -17.19 -4.21
C GLY A 39 -17.40 -17.86 -5.12
N PHE A 40 -18.07 -17.08 -5.99
CA PHE A 40 -18.97 -17.63 -7.01
C PHE A 40 -18.18 -18.35 -8.13
N LEU A 41 -17.07 -17.77 -8.59
CA LEU A 41 -16.23 -18.35 -9.64
C LEU A 41 -15.56 -19.65 -9.20
N ALA A 42 -15.16 -19.76 -7.93
CA ALA A 42 -14.55 -20.98 -7.41
C ALA A 42 -15.43 -22.23 -7.64
N MET A 43 -16.75 -22.08 -7.63
CA MET A 43 -17.69 -23.19 -7.84
C MET A 43 -17.78 -23.66 -9.31
N THR A 44 -17.23 -22.88 -10.24
CA THR A 44 -17.17 -23.22 -11.68
C THR A 44 -15.83 -23.83 -12.09
N LEU A 45 -14.84 -23.82 -11.20
CA LEU A 45 -13.47 -24.24 -11.47
C LEU A 45 -13.21 -25.66 -10.95
N PRO A 46 -12.23 -26.38 -11.52
CA PRO A 46 -11.79 -27.67 -10.99
C PRO A 46 -11.23 -27.49 -9.57
N TRP A 47 -11.42 -28.51 -8.72
CA TRP A 47 -11.11 -28.50 -7.29
C TRP A 47 -9.77 -27.85 -6.88
N PRO A 48 -8.62 -28.14 -7.53
CA PRO A 48 -7.35 -27.49 -7.15
C PRO A 48 -7.33 -25.97 -7.43
N ALA A 49 -7.96 -25.52 -8.52
CA ALA A 49 -8.05 -24.11 -8.85
C ALA A 49 -9.07 -23.37 -7.99
N ALA A 50 -10.17 -24.04 -7.62
CA ALA A 50 -11.14 -23.51 -6.66
C ALA A 50 -10.47 -23.27 -5.30
N LEU A 51 -9.73 -24.25 -4.76
CA LEU A 51 -9.05 -24.12 -3.48
C LEU A 51 -7.99 -23.01 -3.47
N SER A 52 -7.19 -22.89 -4.53
CA SER A 52 -6.15 -21.85 -4.60
C SER A 52 -6.75 -20.45 -4.63
N LEU A 53 -7.86 -20.28 -5.34
CA LEU A 53 -8.57 -19.01 -5.45
C LEU A 53 -9.24 -18.62 -4.11
N LEU A 54 -9.90 -19.57 -3.45
CA LEU A 54 -10.49 -19.36 -2.11
C LEU A 54 -9.40 -19.04 -1.06
N ALA A 55 -8.26 -19.74 -1.12
CA ALA A 55 -7.13 -19.49 -0.23
C ALA A 55 -6.51 -18.11 -0.47
N ALA A 56 -6.34 -17.70 -1.73
CA ALA A 56 -5.87 -16.37 -2.08
C ALA A 56 -6.81 -15.27 -1.55
N GLN A 57 -8.12 -15.47 -1.68
CA GLN A 57 -9.12 -14.55 -1.15
C GLN A 57 -9.07 -14.45 0.39
N ALA A 58 -8.93 -15.58 1.08
CA ALA A 58 -8.76 -15.59 2.54
C ALA A 58 -7.47 -14.87 2.99
N LEU A 59 -6.37 -15.06 2.27
CA LEU A 59 -5.10 -14.37 2.57
C LEU A 59 -5.21 -12.86 2.32
N LEU A 60 -5.81 -12.46 1.21
CA LEU A 60 -5.96 -11.06 0.83
C LEU A 60 -6.88 -10.30 1.80
N THR A 61 -7.95 -10.95 2.27
CA THR A 61 -8.84 -10.38 3.30
C THR A 61 -8.17 -10.26 4.68
N CYS A 62 -7.24 -11.15 5.02
CA CYS A 62 -6.46 -11.07 6.27
C CYS A 62 -5.29 -10.07 6.20
N LEU A 63 -4.86 -9.69 5.00
CA LEU A 63 -3.67 -8.87 4.76
C LEU A 63 -3.72 -7.49 5.43
N PRO A 64 -4.84 -6.73 5.42
CA PRO A 64 -4.95 -5.46 6.14
C PRO A 64 -4.77 -5.63 7.65
N ALA A 65 -5.38 -6.64 8.25
CA ALA A 65 -5.23 -6.92 9.68
C ALA A 65 -3.78 -7.27 10.03
N TRP A 66 -3.12 -8.06 9.18
CA TRP A 66 -1.71 -8.40 9.34
C TRP A 66 -0.78 -7.18 9.20
N LEU A 67 -1.00 -6.31 8.21
CA LEU A 67 -0.20 -5.11 7.96
C LEU A 67 -0.44 -4.03 9.03
N LEU A 68 -1.69 -3.81 9.40
CA LEU A 68 -2.09 -2.81 10.38
C LEU A 68 -1.95 -3.30 11.82
N ARG A 69 -1.55 -4.56 12.05
CA ARG A 69 -1.41 -5.13 13.40
C ARG A 69 -0.71 -4.17 14.35
N LYS A 70 0.43 -3.60 13.94
CA LYS A 70 1.25 -2.68 14.77
C LYS A 70 0.52 -1.38 15.14
N ARG A 71 -0.40 -0.90 14.29
CA ARG A 71 -1.22 0.29 14.52
C ARG A 71 -2.46 -0.02 15.35
N LEU A 72 -3.10 -1.18 15.13
CA LEU A 72 -4.30 -1.60 15.84
C LEU A 72 -4.07 -1.81 17.34
N LEU A 73 -2.87 -2.26 17.74
CA LEU A 73 -2.57 -2.52 19.14
C LEU A 73 -1.14 -2.04 19.49
N PRO A 74 -0.88 -0.74 19.68
CA PRO A 74 0.48 -0.21 19.92
C PRO A 74 1.29 -0.98 20.97
N ALA A 75 2.63 -0.99 20.85
CA ALA A 75 3.49 -1.80 21.72
C ALA A 75 3.34 -1.45 23.22
N SER A 76 3.14 -0.17 23.54
CA SER A 76 2.86 0.31 24.90
C SER A 76 1.55 -0.25 25.44
N THR A 77 0.46 -0.19 24.66
CA THR A 77 -0.83 -0.79 25.05
C THR A 77 -0.75 -2.31 25.15
N ALA A 78 0.01 -2.98 24.30
CA ALA A 78 0.23 -4.42 24.39
C ALA A 78 1.04 -4.82 25.63
N ALA A 79 1.99 -3.99 26.06
CA ALA A 79 2.76 -4.20 27.29
C ALA A 79 1.88 -3.99 28.53
N TRP A 80 1.05 -2.94 28.53
CA TRP A 80 0.10 -2.68 29.61
C TRP A 80 -0.98 -3.77 29.73
N LEU A 81 -1.60 -4.18 28.61
CA LEU A 81 -2.57 -5.28 28.59
C LEU A 81 -2.00 -6.63 29.05
N ARG A 82 -0.68 -6.83 28.91
CA ARG A 82 0.02 -8.02 29.42
C ARG A 82 0.21 -8.02 30.93
N GLN A 83 0.23 -6.84 31.56
CA GLN A 83 0.39 -6.70 33.01
C GLN A 83 -0.94 -6.86 33.76
N LEU A 84 -2.07 -6.78 33.06
CA LEU A 84 -3.38 -7.01 33.66
C LEU A 84 -3.59 -8.49 33.98
N PRO A 85 -4.00 -8.86 35.21
CA PRO A 85 -4.34 -10.22 35.58
C PRO A 85 -5.72 -10.60 35.01
N LEU A 86 -5.81 -10.75 33.69
CA LEU A 86 -7.03 -11.19 33.02
C LEU A 86 -7.00 -12.71 32.82
N PRO A 87 -8.10 -13.43 33.12
CA PRO A 87 -8.18 -14.85 32.82
C PRO A 87 -8.13 -15.06 31.30
N PRO A 88 -7.52 -16.16 30.83
CA PRO A 88 -7.26 -16.38 29.41
C PRO A 88 -8.55 -16.39 28.57
N ARG A 89 -9.67 -16.83 29.13
CA ARG A 89 -10.98 -16.87 28.45
C ARG A 89 -11.49 -15.47 28.08
N LEU A 90 -11.43 -14.51 29.01
CA LEU A 90 -11.84 -13.12 28.78
C LEU A 90 -10.95 -12.44 27.74
N ARG A 91 -9.66 -12.76 27.74
CA ARG A 91 -8.71 -12.25 26.74
C ARG A 91 -9.04 -12.74 25.34
N TRP A 92 -9.32 -14.04 25.19
CA TRP A 92 -9.75 -14.60 23.90
C TRP A 92 -11.07 -14.02 23.42
N GLN A 93 -12.05 -13.83 24.30
CA GLN A 93 -13.33 -13.20 23.96
C GLN A 93 -13.14 -11.75 23.48
N ALA A 94 -12.27 -10.98 24.15
CA ALA A 94 -11.95 -9.62 23.74
C ALA A 94 -11.26 -9.58 22.37
N ASP A 95 -10.29 -10.46 22.11
CA ASP A 95 -9.60 -10.54 20.82
C ASP A 95 -10.58 -10.92 19.68
N ILE A 96 -11.50 -11.85 19.92
CA ILE A 96 -12.56 -12.23 18.97
C ILE A 96 -13.51 -11.06 18.70
N ALA A 97 -13.93 -10.33 19.74
CA ALA A 97 -14.81 -9.17 19.61
C ALA A 97 -14.15 -8.03 18.81
N VAL A 98 -12.87 -7.75 19.07
CA VAL A 98 -12.10 -6.74 18.32
C VAL A 98 -11.93 -7.17 16.86
N ALA A 99 -11.59 -8.43 16.60
CA ALA A 99 -11.53 -8.96 15.24
C ALA A 99 -12.90 -8.86 14.53
N GLY A 100 -13.99 -9.14 15.24
CA GLY A 100 -15.36 -9.00 14.74
C GLY A 100 -15.68 -7.55 14.35
N LEU A 101 -15.35 -6.58 15.19
CA LEU A 101 -15.53 -5.15 14.89
C LEU A 101 -14.73 -4.71 13.65
N LEU A 102 -13.53 -5.27 13.43
CA LEU A 102 -12.71 -4.99 12.25
C LEU A 102 -13.26 -5.68 10.99
N MET A 103 -13.84 -6.87 11.12
CA MET A 103 -14.38 -7.66 10.02
C MET A 103 -15.82 -7.29 9.63
N LEU A 104 -16.55 -6.60 10.51
CA LEU A 104 -17.93 -6.17 10.27
C LEU A 104 -18.08 -5.29 9.02
N PRO A 105 -17.29 -4.20 8.81
CA PRO A 105 -17.40 -3.41 7.59
C PRO A 105 -17.04 -4.21 6.34
N LEU A 106 -16.11 -5.16 6.44
CA LEU A 106 -15.78 -6.06 5.34
C LEU A 106 -16.93 -7.03 5.04
N GLY A 107 -17.57 -7.59 6.08
CA GLY A 107 -18.76 -8.44 5.95
C GLY A 107 -19.94 -7.71 5.31
N LEU A 108 -20.16 -6.44 5.68
CA LEU A 108 -21.15 -5.58 5.01
C LEU A 108 -20.81 -5.38 3.53
N ALA A 109 -19.54 -5.16 3.18
CA ALA A 109 -19.12 -5.05 1.79
C ALA A 109 -19.37 -6.36 1.01
N TYR A 110 -19.10 -7.53 1.61
CA TYR A 110 -19.45 -8.83 1.03
C TYR A 110 -20.96 -9.01 0.85
N ALA A 111 -21.78 -8.57 1.81
CA ALA A 111 -23.23 -8.65 1.71
C ALA A 111 -23.78 -7.75 0.59
N VAL A 112 -23.29 -6.51 0.48
CA VAL A 112 -23.64 -5.60 -0.62
C VAL A 112 -23.20 -6.19 -1.97
N SER A 113 -21.98 -6.71 -2.04
CA SER A 113 -21.45 -7.37 -3.24
C SER A 113 -22.33 -8.55 -3.68
N ALA A 114 -22.69 -9.43 -2.75
CA ALA A 114 -23.58 -10.57 -3.01
C ALA A 114 -24.98 -10.10 -3.44
N ALA A 115 -25.54 -9.08 -2.80
CA ALA A 115 -26.83 -8.51 -3.17
C ALA A 115 -26.83 -7.97 -4.61
N ILE A 116 -25.75 -7.31 -5.05
CA ILE A 116 -25.60 -6.85 -6.44
C ILE A 116 -25.67 -8.04 -7.42
N TRP A 117 -24.95 -9.13 -7.13
CA TRP A 117 -24.98 -10.34 -7.98
C TRP A 117 -26.34 -11.05 -7.97
N LEU A 118 -27.02 -11.07 -6.83
CA LEU A 118 -28.37 -11.64 -6.72
C LEU A 118 -29.39 -10.81 -7.50
N ILE A 119 -29.26 -9.48 -7.50
CA ILE A 119 -30.13 -8.59 -8.28
C ILE A 119 -29.84 -8.73 -9.79
N GLN A 120 -28.56 -8.73 -10.20
CA GLN A 120 -28.19 -8.90 -11.60
C GLN A 120 -28.47 -10.31 -12.14
N SER A 121 -28.47 -11.33 -11.26
CA SER A 121 -28.84 -12.73 -11.50
C SER A 121 -28.45 -13.31 -12.88
N PRO A 122 -27.17 -13.23 -13.29
CA PRO A 122 -26.76 -13.73 -14.60
C PRO A 122 -27.02 -15.24 -14.73
N PRO A 123 -27.26 -15.74 -15.95
CA PRO A 123 -27.78 -17.10 -16.16
C PRO A 123 -26.87 -18.20 -15.61
N TRP A 124 -25.55 -18.01 -15.65
CA TRP A 124 -24.57 -18.95 -15.11
C TRP A 124 -24.56 -19.03 -13.57
N LEU A 125 -25.01 -17.97 -12.88
CA LEU A 125 -24.97 -17.89 -11.42
C LEU A 125 -26.09 -18.72 -10.79
N ARG A 126 -27.23 -18.90 -11.48
CA ARG A 126 -28.45 -19.55 -10.97
C ARG A 126 -28.21 -20.95 -10.41
N THR A 127 -27.34 -21.74 -11.04
CA THR A 127 -27.03 -23.11 -10.62
C THR A 127 -26.05 -23.18 -9.45
N ILE A 128 -25.31 -22.10 -9.19
CA ILE A 128 -24.20 -22.05 -8.22
C ILE A 128 -24.40 -21.01 -7.11
N VAL A 129 -25.56 -20.34 -7.05
CA VAL A 129 -25.84 -19.30 -6.03
C VAL A 129 -25.66 -19.84 -4.63
N ALA A 130 -26.34 -20.94 -4.30
CA ALA A 130 -26.30 -21.53 -2.97
C ALA A 130 -24.87 -21.98 -2.57
N PRO A 131 -24.13 -22.77 -3.37
CA PRO A 131 -22.76 -23.14 -3.01
C PRO A 131 -21.79 -21.96 -3.00
N GLY A 132 -21.96 -20.96 -3.87
CA GLY A 132 -21.12 -19.75 -3.88
C GLY A 132 -21.36 -18.83 -2.67
N MET A 133 -22.61 -18.70 -2.21
CA MET A 133 -22.94 -18.00 -0.97
C MET A 133 -22.37 -18.73 0.26
N ALA A 134 -22.43 -20.06 0.27
CA ALA A 134 -21.80 -20.85 1.33
C ALA A 134 -20.27 -20.67 1.33
N ALA A 135 -19.63 -20.71 0.15
CA ALA A 135 -18.19 -20.53 0.03
C ALA A 135 -17.73 -19.14 0.48
N THR A 136 -18.42 -18.07 0.07
CA THR A 136 -18.12 -16.70 0.51
C THR A 136 -18.27 -16.53 2.02
N LEU A 137 -19.31 -17.10 2.62
CA LEU A 137 -19.53 -17.09 4.07
C LEU A 137 -18.43 -17.87 4.81
N ILE A 138 -18.05 -19.04 4.32
CA ILE A 138 -16.96 -19.85 4.88
C ILE A 138 -15.63 -19.09 4.83
N ILE A 139 -15.29 -18.46 3.70
CA ILE A 139 -14.08 -17.64 3.58
C ILE A 139 -14.09 -16.49 4.57
N TRP A 140 -15.22 -15.80 4.71
CA TRP A 140 -15.36 -14.69 5.64
C TRP A 140 -15.15 -15.14 7.10
N LEU A 141 -15.76 -16.28 7.50
CA LEU A 141 -15.53 -16.88 8.81
C LEU A 141 -14.07 -17.31 9.01
N LEU A 142 -13.46 -17.91 8.00
CA LEU A 142 -12.06 -18.34 8.05
C LEU A 142 -11.11 -17.14 8.19
N ALA A 143 -11.38 -16.04 7.48
CA ALA A 143 -10.64 -14.78 7.63
C ALA A 143 -10.83 -14.16 9.02
N TRP A 144 -12.03 -14.25 9.59
CA TRP A 144 -12.28 -13.81 10.97
C TRP A 144 -11.50 -14.63 12.00
N ILE A 145 -11.45 -15.96 11.86
CA ILE A 145 -10.65 -16.84 12.72
C ILE A 145 -9.15 -16.52 12.60
N LEU A 146 -8.64 -16.39 11.37
CA LEU A 146 -7.24 -16.08 11.10
C LEU A 146 -6.83 -14.72 11.70
N THR A 147 -7.67 -13.70 11.55
CA THR A 147 -7.39 -12.38 12.11
C THR A 147 -7.44 -12.35 13.63
N SER A 148 -8.37 -13.09 14.24
CA SER A 148 -8.37 -13.33 15.69
C SER A 148 -7.06 -13.98 16.14
N GLY A 149 -6.58 -14.99 15.41
CA GLY A 149 -5.29 -15.64 15.65
C GLY A 149 -4.08 -14.70 15.51
N ILE A 150 -4.07 -13.83 14.50
CA ILE A 150 -3.00 -12.82 14.30
C ILE A 150 -2.93 -11.85 15.48
N ILE A 151 -4.07 -11.41 16.01
CA ILE A 151 -4.14 -10.53 17.18
C ILE A 151 -3.65 -11.27 18.43
N ALA A 152 -4.13 -12.49 18.66
CA ALA A 152 -3.73 -13.33 19.80
C ALA A 152 -2.21 -13.66 19.80
N LEU A 153 -1.63 -13.95 18.63
CA LEU A 153 -0.20 -14.22 18.49
C LEU A 153 0.67 -13.00 18.86
N ARG A 154 0.16 -11.78 18.63
CA ARG A 154 0.89 -10.55 18.94
C ARG A 154 0.94 -10.23 20.44
N LEU A 155 -0.03 -10.76 21.17
CA LEU A 155 -0.13 -10.66 22.62
C LEU A 155 0.75 -11.69 23.37
N ARG A 156 1.38 -12.63 22.64
CA ARG A 156 2.44 -13.49 23.17
C ARG A 156 3.70 -12.67 23.48
N ALA A 157 4.40 -13.05 24.55
CA ALA A 157 5.64 -12.41 24.95
C ALA A 157 6.66 -12.43 23.80
N PRO A 158 7.33 -11.30 23.50
CA PRO A 158 8.45 -11.32 22.57
C PRO A 158 9.50 -12.28 23.13
N ARG A 159 10.04 -13.13 22.27
CA ARG A 159 11.24 -13.90 22.59
C ARG A 159 12.33 -12.90 23.01
N PRO A 160 13.10 -13.18 24.06
CA PRO A 160 14.17 -12.28 24.48
C PRO A 160 15.06 -12.00 23.27
N ALA A 161 15.24 -10.71 22.96
CA ALA A 161 16.17 -10.27 21.95
C ALA A 161 17.58 -10.66 22.43
N GLN A 162 18.07 -11.80 21.98
CA GLN A 162 19.45 -12.20 22.21
C GLN A 162 20.36 -11.21 21.48
N GLY A 163 21.05 -10.35 22.25
CA GLY A 163 22.27 -9.69 21.81
C GLY A 163 22.13 -8.36 21.06
N ALA A 164 21.36 -7.40 21.58
CA ALA A 164 21.63 -6.00 21.24
C ALA A 164 22.91 -5.55 21.97
N ARG A 165 24.05 -5.65 21.28
CA ARG A 165 25.34 -5.15 21.76
C ARG A 165 25.20 -3.63 22.04
N PRO A 166 25.66 -3.12 23.19
CA PRO A 166 25.61 -1.69 23.48
C PRO A 166 26.37 -0.91 22.39
N PRO A 167 25.84 0.23 21.91
CA PRO A 167 26.53 1.02 20.90
C PRO A 167 27.81 1.58 21.51
N THR A 168 28.95 1.14 20.99
CA THR A 168 30.26 1.71 21.29
C THR A 168 30.29 3.15 20.76
N MET A 169 30.42 4.13 21.65
CA MET A 169 30.67 5.51 21.27
C MET A 169 32.02 5.59 20.55
N THR A 170 32.00 5.82 19.24
CA THR A 170 33.20 6.11 18.47
C THR A 170 33.35 7.61 18.33
N THR A 171 34.56 8.09 18.64
CA THR A 171 34.98 9.48 18.45
C THR A 171 34.87 9.86 16.98
N TYR A 172 34.14 10.95 16.69
CA TYR A 172 33.91 11.42 15.33
C TYR A 172 35.20 12.01 14.74
N VAL A 173 35.77 11.33 13.74
CA VAL A 173 36.90 11.84 12.95
C VAL A 173 36.38 12.30 11.59
N PRO A 174 36.51 13.59 11.22
CA PRO A 174 36.02 14.08 9.93
C PRO A 174 36.86 13.48 8.79
N GLN A 175 36.26 12.61 7.97
CA GLN A 175 36.89 12.02 6.79
C GLN A 175 36.40 12.67 5.49
N ARG A 176 37.32 12.79 4.51
CA ARG A 176 37.07 13.40 3.20
C ARG A 176 35.95 12.70 2.42
N HIS A 177 35.19 13.53 1.74
CA HIS A 177 33.79 13.33 1.42
C HIS A 177 33.59 13.12 -0.09
N ARG A 178 33.83 11.93 -0.65
CA ARG A 178 33.65 11.76 -2.12
C ARG A 178 32.89 10.53 -2.63
N TRP A 179 32.68 9.48 -1.84
CA TRP A 179 31.84 8.32 -2.25
C TRP A 179 30.99 7.76 -1.09
N ARG A 180 31.47 7.93 0.14
CA ARG A 180 30.72 7.55 1.34
C ARG A 180 29.48 8.40 1.59
N SER A 181 29.31 9.56 0.96
CA SER A 181 28.08 10.37 1.09
C SER A 181 26.86 9.68 0.46
N VAL A 182 27.02 8.99 -0.69
CA VAL A 182 25.97 8.14 -1.28
C VAL A 182 25.69 6.91 -0.41
N PHE A 183 26.73 6.35 0.20
CA PHE A 183 26.61 5.23 1.13
C PHE A 183 25.97 5.63 2.47
N LEU A 184 26.26 6.83 2.95
CA LEU A 184 25.68 7.46 4.13
C LEU A 184 24.23 7.89 3.85
N TRP A 185 23.93 8.37 2.64
CA TRP A 185 22.56 8.55 2.15
C TRP A 185 21.81 7.20 2.17
N ARG A 186 22.42 6.14 1.65
CA ARG A 186 21.89 4.77 1.76
C ARG A 186 21.71 4.36 3.22
N GLN A 187 22.62 4.73 4.12
CA GLN A 187 22.58 4.37 5.54
C GLN A 187 21.61 5.18 6.40
N LEU A 188 21.37 6.44 6.08
CA LEU A 188 20.47 7.34 6.83
C LEU A 188 19.03 7.27 6.30
N PHE A 189 18.86 7.21 4.98
CA PHE A 189 17.54 7.31 4.35
C PHE A 189 17.00 5.98 3.81
N TRP A 190 17.81 4.92 3.68
CA TRP A 190 17.39 3.67 3.02
C TRP A 190 17.57 2.42 3.90
N LEU A 191 18.68 2.26 4.60
CA LEU A 191 18.93 1.10 5.47
C LEU A 191 18.06 1.03 6.73
N PRO A 192 17.62 2.14 7.37
CA PRO A 192 16.66 2.07 8.47
C PRO A 192 15.25 1.71 7.97
N PHE A 193 14.97 1.94 6.67
CA PHE A 193 13.76 1.47 6.01
C PHE A 193 13.84 -0.03 5.68
N TRP A 194 15.01 -0.55 5.31
CA TRP A 194 15.19 -1.98 4.95
C TRP A 194 15.52 -2.90 6.13
N ARG A 195 16.09 -2.37 7.23
CA ARG A 195 16.15 -3.11 8.49
C ARG A 195 14.73 -3.24 9.02
N ASN A 196 14.33 -4.49 9.26
CA ASN A 196 12.99 -5.02 9.58
C ASN A 196 12.26 -4.39 10.80
N GLU A 197 12.75 -3.26 11.30
CA GLU A 197 12.22 -2.51 12.44
C GLU A 197 11.15 -1.50 12.00
N ASN A 198 11.23 -0.96 10.77
CA ASN A 198 10.36 0.14 10.33
C ASN A 198 9.35 -0.26 9.23
N VAL A 199 8.05 -0.24 9.54
CA VAL A 199 6.94 -0.69 8.65
C VAL A 199 6.91 0.09 7.34
N ILE A 200 7.32 1.36 7.37
CA ILE A 200 7.27 2.26 6.22
C ILE A 200 8.25 1.81 5.12
N GLY A 201 9.38 1.21 5.50
CA GLY A 201 10.36 0.76 4.53
C GLY A 201 10.03 -0.55 3.84
N LEU A 202 9.36 -1.46 4.56
CA LEU A 202 8.76 -2.64 3.93
C LEU A 202 7.66 -2.22 2.95
N GLN A 203 6.86 -1.21 3.29
CA GLN A 203 5.86 -0.66 2.35
C GLN A 203 6.52 -0.05 1.12
N GLN A 204 7.60 0.71 1.27
CA GLN A 204 8.31 1.31 0.12
C GLN A 204 9.02 0.27 -0.75
N SER A 205 9.61 -0.79 -0.17
CA SER A 205 10.24 -1.85 -0.96
C SER A 205 9.20 -2.68 -1.72
N VAL A 206 8.05 -2.97 -1.09
CA VAL A 206 6.91 -3.60 -1.78
C VAL A 206 6.36 -2.69 -2.88
N LEU A 207 6.22 -1.38 -2.63
CA LEU A 207 5.77 -0.43 -3.65
C LEU A 207 6.77 -0.32 -4.81
N LEU A 208 8.07 -0.34 -4.54
CA LEU A 208 9.10 -0.33 -5.57
C LEU A 208 9.10 -1.63 -6.37
N ALA A 209 9.01 -2.78 -5.69
CA ALA A 209 8.95 -4.09 -6.34
C ALA A 209 7.69 -4.22 -7.21
N THR A 210 6.54 -3.75 -6.71
CA THR A 210 5.28 -3.74 -7.48
C THR A 210 5.33 -2.77 -8.64
N ALA A 211 5.92 -1.58 -8.49
CA ALA A 211 6.11 -0.63 -9.59
C ALA A 211 7.05 -1.18 -10.67
N GLY A 212 8.17 -1.77 -10.28
CA GLY A 212 9.08 -2.43 -11.22
C GLY A 212 8.42 -3.62 -11.91
N ALA A 213 7.79 -4.53 -11.16
CA ALA A 213 7.17 -5.73 -11.72
C ALA A 213 5.98 -5.40 -12.65
N SER A 214 5.13 -4.44 -12.28
CA SER A 214 4.00 -4.02 -13.12
C SER A 214 4.46 -3.28 -14.38
N MET A 215 5.48 -2.42 -14.28
CA MET A 215 6.09 -1.77 -15.45
C MET A 215 6.71 -2.81 -16.39
N LEU A 216 7.47 -3.77 -15.85
CA LEU A 216 8.05 -4.86 -16.65
C LEU A 216 6.97 -5.70 -17.32
N ALA A 217 5.95 -6.13 -16.58
CA ALA A 217 4.86 -6.94 -17.12
C ALA A 217 4.08 -6.19 -18.22
N TRP A 218 3.85 -4.89 -18.03
CA TRP A 218 3.19 -4.03 -19.00
C TRP A 218 4.01 -3.92 -20.30
N LEU A 219 5.32 -3.66 -20.19
CA LEU A 219 6.19 -3.50 -21.35
C LEU A 219 6.47 -4.82 -22.08
N LEU A 220 6.51 -5.94 -21.34
CA LEU A 220 6.72 -7.28 -21.89
C LEU A 220 5.45 -7.94 -22.44
N ARG A 221 4.30 -7.24 -22.41
CA ARG A 221 3.01 -7.75 -22.90
C ARG A 221 2.64 -9.11 -22.31
N THR A 222 2.71 -9.25 -20.99
CA THR A 222 2.37 -10.53 -20.34
C THR A 222 0.93 -10.96 -20.67
N PRO A 223 0.69 -12.15 -21.26
CA PRO A 223 -0.58 -12.49 -21.88
C PRO A 223 -1.73 -12.76 -20.89
N LEU A 224 -1.41 -12.89 -19.60
CA LEU A 224 -2.37 -13.26 -18.56
C LEU A 224 -3.20 -12.07 -18.03
N VAL A 225 -2.74 -10.84 -18.23
CA VAL A 225 -3.38 -9.64 -17.66
C VAL A 225 -3.55 -8.59 -18.76
N PRO A 226 -4.74 -7.97 -18.89
CA PRO A 226 -4.96 -6.89 -19.85
C PRO A 226 -3.92 -5.76 -19.70
N ALA A 227 -3.30 -5.37 -20.82
CA ALA A 227 -2.33 -4.28 -20.87
C ALA A 227 -2.77 -2.98 -20.18
N PRO A 228 -4.02 -2.49 -20.32
CA PRO A 228 -4.44 -1.26 -19.64
C PRO A 228 -4.47 -1.41 -18.10
N LEU A 229 -4.76 -2.60 -17.58
CA LEU A 229 -4.71 -2.86 -16.13
C LEU A 229 -3.27 -2.83 -15.61
N LEU A 230 -2.32 -3.39 -16.37
CA LEU A 230 -0.89 -3.34 -16.02
C LEU A 230 -0.34 -1.91 -16.09
N GLY A 231 -0.74 -1.13 -17.12
CA GLY A 231 -0.39 0.28 -17.24
C GLY A 231 -0.95 1.13 -16.10
N LEU A 232 -2.19 0.87 -15.68
CA LEU A 232 -2.80 1.51 -14.50
C LEU A 232 -2.03 1.14 -13.23
N LEU A 233 -1.74 -0.14 -13.01
CA LEU A 233 -1.00 -0.60 -11.83
C LEU A 233 0.42 -0.01 -11.79
N ALA A 234 1.12 0.05 -12.92
CA ALA A 234 2.42 0.68 -13.04
C ALA A 234 2.35 2.18 -12.73
N SER A 235 1.39 2.89 -13.32
CA SER A 235 1.16 4.33 -13.08
C SER A 235 0.82 4.61 -11.61
N ALA A 236 -0.11 3.85 -11.04
CA ALA A 236 -0.56 4.02 -9.66
C ALA A 236 0.55 3.72 -8.66
N SER A 237 1.27 2.61 -8.83
CA SER A 237 2.39 2.24 -7.95
C SER A 237 3.54 3.25 -8.02
N LEU A 238 3.86 3.77 -9.20
CA LEU A 238 4.89 4.80 -9.40
C LEU A 238 4.54 6.12 -8.68
N VAL A 239 3.29 6.58 -8.81
CA VAL A 239 2.80 7.79 -8.15
C VAL A 239 2.71 7.60 -6.62
N ILE A 240 2.21 6.46 -6.15
CA ILE A 240 2.10 6.17 -4.71
C ILE A 240 3.49 6.02 -4.07
N LEU A 241 4.43 5.39 -4.77
CA LEU A 241 5.82 5.26 -4.32
C LEU A 241 6.45 6.63 -4.06
N THR A 242 6.27 7.60 -4.98
CA THR A 242 6.82 8.94 -4.82
C THR A 242 6.12 9.75 -3.74
N ASP A 243 4.79 9.71 -3.64
CA ASP A 243 4.05 10.40 -2.58
C ASP A 243 4.45 9.89 -1.19
N ARG A 244 4.53 8.56 -1.02
CA ARG A 244 4.94 7.94 0.25
C ARG A 244 6.41 8.14 0.54
N GLY A 245 7.26 8.18 -0.50
CA GLY A 245 8.67 8.54 -0.41
C GLY A 245 8.88 9.92 0.18
N ASP A 246 8.25 10.93 -0.44
CA ASP A 246 8.35 12.33 -0.01
C ASP A 246 7.81 12.55 1.42
N LYS A 247 6.65 11.96 1.75
CA LYS A 247 6.08 12.06 3.10
C LYS A 247 7.03 11.52 4.18
N ALA A 248 7.61 10.35 3.93
CA ALA A 248 8.52 9.72 4.88
C ALA A 248 9.79 10.55 5.11
N VAL A 249 10.35 11.13 4.04
CA VAL A 249 11.52 12.03 4.13
C VAL A 249 11.17 13.29 4.92
N ARG A 250 10.00 13.90 4.68
CA ARG A 250 9.57 15.09 5.42
C ARG A 250 9.31 14.84 6.90
N GLU A 251 8.70 13.70 7.23
CA GLU A 251 8.51 13.29 8.62
C GLU A 251 9.85 13.14 9.35
N GLN A 252 10.85 12.50 8.71
CA GLN A 252 12.19 12.38 9.27
C GLN A 252 12.89 13.73 9.44
N ILE A 253 12.78 14.62 8.45
CA ILE A 253 13.31 15.98 8.53
C ILE A 253 12.64 16.74 9.69
N ALA A 254 11.34 16.58 9.91
CA ALA A 254 10.62 17.23 11.00
C ALA A 254 11.13 16.76 12.38
N VAL A 255 11.39 15.47 12.54
CA VAL A 255 11.98 14.92 13.78
C VAL A 255 13.41 15.40 14.00
N LEU A 256 14.19 15.55 12.93
CA LEU A 256 15.58 16.03 12.97
C LEU A 256 15.70 17.56 13.02
N ARG A 257 14.61 18.30 12.80
CA ARG A 257 14.63 19.77 12.80
C ARG A 257 15.21 20.39 14.07
N PRO A 258 14.80 20.02 15.30
CA PRO A 258 15.34 20.64 16.51
C PRO A 258 16.85 20.41 16.68
N THR A 259 17.39 19.29 16.19
CA THR A 259 18.83 19.03 16.23
C THR A 259 19.58 19.74 15.10
N LEU A 260 18.98 19.85 13.91
CA LEU A 260 19.53 20.61 12.78
C LEU A 260 19.59 22.11 13.07
N ASP A 261 18.59 22.66 13.76
CA ASP A 261 18.53 24.09 14.11
C ASP A 261 19.59 24.47 15.16
N ALA A 262 20.08 23.50 15.94
CA ALA A 262 21.17 23.69 16.90
C ALA A 262 22.57 23.67 16.25
N TRP A 263 22.68 23.31 14.97
CA TRP A 263 23.95 23.20 14.26
C TRP A 263 24.16 24.39 13.31
N PRO A 264 25.39 24.93 13.18
CA PRO A 264 25.70 26.06 12.31
C PRO A 264 25.81 25.62 10.83
N LEU A 265 24.78 24.96 10.31
CA LEU A 265 24.72 24.45 8.94
C LEU A 265 23.55 25.07 8.18
N ALA A 266 23.75 25.35 6.90
CA ALA A 266 22.68 25.77 5.98
C ALA A 266 21.73 24.59 5.69
N SER A 267 20.78 24.35 6.60
CA SER A 267 19.85 23.21 6.58
C SER A 267 18.85 23.24 5.41
N THR A 268 18.61 24.40 4.81
CA THR A 268 17.64 24.59 3.72
C THR A 268 18.05 23.89 2.43
N GLY A 269 19.33 23.92 2.05
CA GLY A 269 19.83 23.22 0.86
C GLY A 269 19.79 21.70 1.05
N LEU A 270 20.19 21.24 2.24
CA LEU A 270 20.21 19.81 2.59
C LEU A 270 18.81 19.21 2.62
N THR A 271 17.82 19.93 3.16
CA THR A 271 16.43 19.47 3.18
C THR A 271 15.82 19.41 1.79
N ARG A 272 16.12 20.36 0.90
CA ARG A 272 15.70 20.30 -0.51
C ARG A 272 16.33 19.12 -1.24
N LEU A 273 17.63 18.89 -1.07
CA LEU A 273 18.33 17.75 -1.67
C LEU A 273 17.79 16.42 -1.15
N ALA A 274 17.50 16.31 0.15
CA ALA A 274 16.89 15.13 0.73
C ALA A 274 15.50 14.84 0.14
N CYS A 275 14.66 15.87 -0.02
CA CYS A 275 13.36 15.72 -0.68
C CYS A 275 13.51 15.36 -2.16
N ALA A 276 14.41 16.02 -2.90
CA ALA A 276 14.66 15.69 -4.30
C ALA A 276 15.15 14.25 -4.47
N ALA A 277 15.94 13.73 -3.51
CA ALA A 277 16.41 12.36 -3.54
C ALA A 277 15.28 11.31 -3.39
N SER A 278 14.09 11.69 -2.90
CA SER A 278 12.94 10.78 -2.87
C SER A 278 12.39 10.46 -4.27
N LEU A 279 12.78 11.22 -5.29
CA LEU A 279 12.41 10.99 -6.69
C LEU A 279 13.23 9.88 -7.36
N LEU A 280 14.45 9.63 -6.87
CA LEU A 280 15.39 8.68 -7.47
C LEU A 280 14.79 7.28 -7.74
N PRO A 281 13.99 6.67 -6.84
CA PRO A 281 13.48 5.33 -7.08
C PRO A 281 12.48 5.28 -8.23
N ALA A 282 11.61 6.29 -8.35
CA ALA A 282 10.63 6.34 -9.42
C ALA A 282 11.25 6.71 -10.77
N PHE A 283 12.23 7.62 -10.79
CA PHE A 283 13.01 7.87 -11.99
C PHE A 283 13.82 6.66 -12.42
N ALA A 284 14.37 5.87 -11.48
CA ALA A 284 15.04 4.62 -11.81
C ALA A 284 14.10 3.62 -12.48
N VAL A 285 12.84 3.51 -12.03
CA VAL A 285 11.83 2.66 -12.69
C VAL A 285 11.51 3.17 -14.10
N LEU A 286 11.31 4.48 -14.29
CA LEU A 286 11.07 5.07 -15.61
C LEU A 286 12.26 4.85 -16.57
N LEU A 287 13.49 5.08 -16.09
CA LEU A 287 14.71 4.86 -16.88
C LEU A 287 14.91 3.38 -17.22
N ALA A 288 14.66 2.47 -16.27
CA ALA A 288 14.73 1.04 -16.53
C ALA A 288 13.69 0.62 -17.57
N GLY A 289 12.48 1.17 -17.53
CA GLY A 289 11.45 0.94 -18.54
C GLY A 289 11.85 1.46 -19.92
N ALA A 290 12.40 2.68 -19.99
CA ALA A 290 12.91 3.25 -21.24
C ALA A 290 14.07 2.44 -21.83
N PHE A 291 15.00 1.99 -20.97
CA PHE A 291 16.10 1.11 -21.38
C PHE A 291 15.59 -0.24 -21.89
N LEU A 292 14.60 -0.83 -21.22
CA LEU A 292 13.97 -2.06 -21.68
C LEU A 292 13.31 -1.89 -23.05
N LEU A 293 12.55 -0.81 -23.25
CA LEU A 293 11.94 -0.49 -24.54
C LEU A 293 13.00 -0.30 -25.63
N TYR A 294 14.11 0.37 -25.32
CA TYR A 294 15.22 0.52 -26.26
C TYR A 294 15.81 -0.84 -26.69
N VAL A 295 15.90 -1.81 -25.77
CA VAL A 295 16.44 -3.15 -26.06
C VAL A 295 15.44 -4.04 -26.81
N ILE A 296 14.15 -3.95 -26.49
CA ILE A 296 13.13 -4.88 -27.01
C ILE A 296 12.48 -4.36 -28.30
N ASP A 297 12.10 -3.09 -28.32
CA ASP A 297 11.34 -2.50 -29.43
C ASP A 297 11.60 -0.99 -29.53
N PRO A 298 12.70 -0.58 -30.18
CA PRO A 298 13.09 0.83 -30.25
C PRO A 298 12.07 1.69 -31.03
N ALA A 299 11.21 1.09 -31.86
CA ALA A 299 10.17 1.81 -32.58
C ALA A 299 9.08 2.35 -31.63
N VAL A 300 8.73 1.58 -30.59
CA VAL A 300 7.77 2.00 -29.55
C VAL A 300 8.31 3.17 -28.73
N LEU A 301 9.63 3.23 -28.51
CA LEU A 301 10.28 4.36 -27.83
C LEU A 301 10.15 5.67 -28.61
N GLN A 302 10.16 5.60 -29.94
CA GLN A 302 10.02 6.77 -30.83
C GLN A 302 8.57 7.25 -30.98
N GLN A 303 7.60 6.49 -30.48
CA GLN A 303 6.20 6.90 -30.53
C GLN A 303 5.93 8.14 -29.67
N ARG A 304 5.06 9.01 -30.20
CA ARG A 304 4.62 10.21 -29.50
C ARG A 304 3.97 9.88 -28.15
N VAL A 305 3.22 8.79 -28.05
CA VAL A 305 2.54 8.37 -26.81
C VAL A 305 3.55 8.06 -25.70
N THR A 306 4.63 7.35 -26.00
CA THR A 306 5.69 7.03 -25.05
C THR A 306 6.40 8.27 -24.51
N SER A 307 6.73 9.23 -25.38
CA SER A 307 7.33 10.51 -24.95
C SER A 307 6.37 11.35 -24.12
N VAL A 308 5.08 11.41 -24.48
CA VAL A 308 4.04 12.10 -23.70
C VAL A 308 3.86 11.44 -22.34
N TYR A 309 3.86 10.11 -22.26
CA TYR A 309 3.80 9.37 -20.99
C TYR A 309 5.02 9.68 -20.10
N ALA A 310 6.24 9.62 -20.65
CA ALA A 310 7.45 9.90 -19.89
C ALA A 310 7.51 11.35 -19.36
N LEU A 311 7.10 12.32 -20.18
CA LEU A 311 7.05 13.74 -19.80
C LEU A 311 5.98 14.01 -18.75
N THR A 312 4.77 13.48 -18.94
CA THR A 312 3.68 13.63 -17.97
C THR A 312 4.00 12.93 -16.65
N ALA A 313 4.61 11.74 -16.69
CA ALA A 313 5.07 11.05 -15.49
C ALA A 313 6.11 11.89 -14.75
N SER A 314 7.14 12.35 -15.46
CA SER A 314 8.20 13.18 -14.87
C SER A 314 7.64 14.46 -14.24
N ALA A 315 6.72 15.15 -14.94
CA ALA A 315 6.07 16.35 -14.43
C ALA A 315 5.21 16.06 -13.18
N ALA A 316 4.45 14.98 -13.18
CA ALA A 316 3.66 14.56 -12.03
C ALA A 316 4.54 14.24 -10.81
N LEU A 317 5.62 13.48 -11.01
CA LEU A 317 6.58 13.15 -9.94
C LEU A 317 7.22 14.42 -9.37
N LEU A 318 7.67 15.33 -10.23
CA LEU A 318 8.22 16.62 -9.83
C LEU A 318 7.20 17.48 -9.09
N ALA A 319 5.93 17.51 -9.53
CA ALA A 319 4.88 18.27 -8.86
C ALA A 319 4.61 17.75 -7.45
N ILE A 320 4.61 16.42 -7.26
CA ILE A 320 4.37 15.78 -5.94
C ILE A 320 5.44 16.19 -4.91
N VAL A 321 6.71 16.31 -5.33
CA VAL A 321 7.82 16.66 -4.44
C VAL A 321 8.05 18.18 -4.37
N GLY A 322 7.84 18.87 -5.49
CA GLY A 322 8.14 20.28 -5.69
C GLY A 322 7.08 21.26 -5.16
N LEU A 323 5.88 20.78 -4.84
CA LEU A 323 4.79 21.60 -4.28
C LEU A 323 4.53 21.28 -2.79
N PRO A 324 5.47 21.62 -1.88
CA PRO A 324 5.39 21.24 -0.47
C PRO A 324 4.27 21.96 0.31
N ARG A 325 3.71 23.04 -0.24
CA ARG A 325 2.68 23.88 0.41
C ARG A 325 1.25 23.49 0.04
N LEU A 326 1.06 22.43 -0.74
CA LEU A 326 -0.28 21.95 -1.05
C LEU A 326 -1.00 21.49 0.23
N THR A 327 -2.27 21.86 0.34
CA THR A 327 -3.14 21.33 1.39
C THR A 327 -3.27 19.80 1.23
N ALA A 328 -3.60 19.09 2.31
CA ALA A 328 -3.79 17.63 2.24
C ALA A 328 -4.77 17.22 1.14
N ARG A 329 -5.85 18.01 0.94
CA ARG A 329 -6.83 17.83 -0.15
C ARG A 329 -6.21 18.07 -1.53
N GLY A 330 -5.49 19.17 -1.73
CA GLY A 330 -4.83 19.47 -3.00
C GLY A 330 -3.82 18.38 -3.41
N ARG A 331 -3.11 17.80 -2.43
CA ARG A 331 -2.18 16.70 -2.68
C ARG A 331 -2.86 15.40 -3.09
N VAL A 332 -4.01 15.07 -2.49
CA VAL A 332 -4.80 13.89 -2.92
C VAL A 332 -5.32 14.09 -4.34
N VAL A 333 -5.87 15.27 -4.66
CA VAL A 333 -6.33 15.59 -6.02
C VAL A 333 -5.20 15.46 -7.03
N LEU A 334 -4.02 16.02 -6.73
CA LEU A 334 -2.83 15.91 -7.59
C LEU A 334 -2.47 14.44 -7.85
N VAL A 335 -2.42 13.61 -6.81
CA VAL A 335 -2.11 12.17 -6.92
C VAL A 335 -3.15 11.45 -7.78
N VAL A 336 -4.44 11.63 -7.49
CA VAL A 336 -5.53 10.97 -8.22
C VAL A 336 -5.52 11.39 -9.70
N LEU A 337 -5.41 12.69 -9.97
CA LEU A 337 -5.37 13.21 -11.35
C LEU A 337 -4.13 12.69 -12.09
N SER A 338 -2.97 12.63 -11.42
CA SER A 338 -1.74 12.07 -12.01
C SER A 338 -1.92 10.60 -12.40
N ILE A 339 -2.56 9.79 -11.53
CA ILE A 339 -2.83 8.38 -11.82
C ILE A 339 -3.79 8.25 -13.01
N LEU A 340 -4.88 9.03 -13.02
CA LEU A 340 -5.85 9.00 -14.11
C LEU A 340 -5.22 9.42 -15.44
N ALA A 341 -4.51 10.53 -15.47
CA ALA A 341 -3.83 11.03 -16.68
C ALA A 341 -2.82 10.01 -17.21
N LEU A 342 -1.98 9.44 -16.35
CA LEU A 342 -0.99 8.44 -16.75
C LEU A 342 -1.65 7.14 -17.21
N SER A 343 -2.73 6.70 -16.55
CA SER A 343 -3.45 5.49 -16.96
C SER A 343 -4.11 5.66 -18.33
N ALA A 344 -4.67 6.83 -18.62
CA ALA A 344 -5.31 7.14 -19.90
C ALA A 344 -4.29 7.23 -21.04
N ILE A 345 -3.13 7.84 -20.79
CA ILE A 345 -2.04 7.88 -21.78
C ILE A 345 -1.44 6.48 -21.97
N GLY A 346 -1.26 5.72 -20.89
CA GLY A 346 -0.69 4.38 -20.90
C GLY A 346 -1.58 3.35 -21.60
N SER A 347 -2.91 3.49 -21.57
CA SER A 347 -3.79 2.60 -22.32
C SER A 347 -3.61 2.72 -23.83
N GLU A 348 -3.20 3.88 -24.34
CA GLU A 348 -2.98 4.13 -25.77
C GLU A 348 -1.59 3.70 -26.26
N LEU A 349 -0.71 3.20 -25.38
CA LEU A 349 0.66 2.83 -25.77
C LEU A 349 0.72 1.54 -26.61
N TRP A 350 -0.31 0.70 -26.52
CA TRP A 350 -0.40 -0.60 -27.21
C TRP A 350 -1.65 -0.75 -28.09
N ASN A 351 -2.40 0.35 -28.27
CA ASN A 351 -3.46 0.46 -29.28
C ASN A 351 -2.85 1.01 -30.57
#